data_AF-F5Y838-F1
#
_entry.id   AF-F5Y838-F1
#
_cell.length_a   1.000
_cell.length_b   1.000
_cell.length_c   1.000
_cell.angle_alpha   90.00
_cell.angle_beta   90.00
_cell.angle_gamma   90.00
#
_symmetry.space_group_name_H-M   'P 1'
#
loop_
_entity.id
_entity.type
_entity.pdbx_description
1 polymer ?
#
loop_
_entity_poly.entity_id
_entity_poly.type
_entity_poly.pdbx_seq_one_letter_code
_entity_poly.pdbx_strand_id
1 'polypeptide(L)'
;MLSCAACANRAIPDEYRTTAEGLFPASNFTEGNGPTQDSARIFAETLGIGKEYNSRLGSRNALGEFLDSFRNNLELLIQKTWVEKAEEQRKEDLLDRLPDLIAGIEQGEYQRALQEFGSILEELAYLLFGAQSHKEDFTEYTFRIDSQMGLFWWYGSRLGSPEVRQWAGRAGKDLLLAVLLIGICFLADF
;
A
#
# COMPACT_ATOMS: atom_id res chain seq x y z
N MET A 1 -7.94 12.33 -11.63
CA MET A 1 -9.18 12.96 -11.14
C MET A 1 -9.07 13.05 -9.62
N LEU A 2 -9.25 14.23 -9.03
CA LEU A 2 -9.10 14.44 -7.58
C LEU A 2 -10.25 13.73 -6.84
N SER A 3 -9.97 12.52 -6.33
CA SER A 3 -10.90 11.80 -5.45
C SER A 3 -11.03 12.56 -4.14
N CYS A 4 -12.25 12.95 -3.77
CA CYS A 4 -12.55 13.55 -2.48
C CYS A 4 -12.29 12.51 -1.37
N ALA A 5 -11.41 12.83 -0.41
CA ALA A 5 -11.09 11.93 0.72
C ALA A 5 -12.34 11.46 1.51
N ALA A 6 -13.41 12.27 1.54
CA ALA A 6 -14.68 11.90 2.17
C ALA A 6 -15.49 10.84 1.39
N CYS A 7 -15.27 10.71 0.07
CA CYS A 7 -15.91 9.67 -0.74
C CYS A 7 -15.17 8.33 -0.62
N ALA A 8 -13.84 8.35 -0.44
CA ALA A 8 -13.02 7.14 -0.33
C ALA A 8 -13.44 6.23 0.83
N ASN A 9 -13.94 6.81 1.94
CA ASN A 9 -14.38 6.03 3.10
C ASN A 9 -15.81 5.48 2.97
N ARG A 10 -16.63 5.95 2.02
CA ARG A 10 -18.00 5.42 1.84
C ARG A 10 -18.02 3.98 1.32
N ALA A 11 -16.96 3.59 0.60
CA ALA A 11 -16.79 2.24 0.07
C ALA A 11 -16.29 1.22 1.12
N ILE A 12 -15.91 1.67 2.31
CA ILE A 12 -15.41 0.80 3.38
C ILE A 12 -16.60 0.28 4.21
N PRO A 13 -16.73 -1.05 4.41
CA PRO A 13 -17.70 -1.61 5.35
C PRO A 13 -17.49 -1.06 6.77
N ASP A 14 -18.58 -0.92 7.54
CA ASP A 14 -18.54 -0.22 8.83
C ASP A 14 -17.57 -0.85 9.85
N GLU A 15 -17.38 -2.16 9.78
CA GLU A 15 -16.43 -2.89 10.62
C GLU A 15 -14.95 -2.52 10.36
N TYR A 16 -14.61 -2.02 9.18
CA TYR A 16 -13.25 -1.58 8.82
C TYR A 16 -13.06 -0.06 8.90
N ARG A 17 -14.16 0.71 8.96
CA ARG A 17 -14.14 2.18 8.89
C ARG A 17 -13.28 2.81 9.99
N THR A 18 -13.44 2.36 11.24
CA THR A 18 -12.67 2.90 12.38
C THR A 18 -11.17 2.64 12.22
N THR A 19 -10.79 1.44 11.79
CA THR A 19 -9.40 1.09 11.54
C THR A 19 -8.81 1.90 10.39
N ALA A 20 -9.54 2.02 9.29
CA ALA A 20 -9.13 2.81 8.13
C ALA A 20 -8.95 4.29 8.49
N GLU A 21 -9.92 4.90 9.16
CA GLU A 21 -9.87 6.29 9.61
C GLU A 21 -8.78 6.55 10.65
N GLY A 22 -8.46 5.55 11.48
CA GLY A 22 -7.32 5.60 12.40
C GLY A 22 -5.97 5.66 11.66
N LEU A 23 -5.84 4.97 10.52
CA LEU A 23 -4.62 5.03 9.71
C LEU A 23 -4.57 6.31 8.87
N PHE A 24 -5.58 6.53 8.03
CA PHE A 24 -5.70 7.71 7.17
C PHE A 24 -7.05 8.40 7.40
N PRO A 25 -7.10 9.46 8.21
CA PRO A 25 -8.35 10.17 8.47
C PRO A 25 -8.89 10.85 7.20
N ALA A 26 -10.23 10.98 7.14
CA ALA A 26 -10.93 11.60 5.99
C ALA A 26 -10.74 13.13 5.90
N SER A 27 -10.42 13.78 7.02
CA SER A 27 -10.23 15.23 7.12
C SER A 27 -8.75 15.60 7.10
N ASN A 28 -8.45 16.84 6.67
CA ASN A 28 -7.10 17.41 6.54
C ASN A 28 -6.13 16.88 7.59
N PHE A 29 -5.01 16.33 7.11
CA PHE A 29 -3.90 15.90 7.94
C PHE A 29 -3.28 17.13 8.62
N THR A 30 -3.85 17.60 9.73
CA THR A 30 -3.21 18.62 10.57
C THR A 30 -2.02 18.01 11.32
N GLU A 31 -1.12 18.82 11.89
CA GLU A 31 -0.09 18.31 12.80
C GLU A 31 -0.77 17.51 13.92
N GLY A 32 -0.37 16.24 14.09
CA GLY A 32 -1.01 15.30 15.03
C GLY A 32 -2.18 14.47 14.49
N ASN A 33 -2.73 14.76 13.30
CA ASN A 33 -3.78 13.97 12.65
C ASN A 33 -3.23 13.24 11.41
N GLY A 34 -2.64 12.07 11.62
CA GLY A 34 -2.16 11.19 10.56
C GLY A 34 -1.79 9.83 11.13
N PRO A 35 -1.21 8.93 10.31
CA PRO A 35 -0.76 7.63 10.79
C PRO A 35 0.08 7.76 12.05
N THR A 36 -0.12 6.83 12.97
CA THR A 36 0.76 6.58 14.13
C THR A 36 1.25 5.15 14.02
N GLN A 37 2.28 4.79 14.80
CA GLN A 37 2.70 3.38 14.85
C GLN A 37 1.58 2.47 15.37
N ASP A 38 0.78 2.96 16.32
CA ASP A 38 -0.36 2.21 16.84
C ASP A 38 -1.46 2.02 15.80
N SER A 39 -1.82 3.06 15.05
CA SER A 39 -2.83 2.90 14.00
C SER A 39 -2.34 2.05 12.84
N ALA A 40 -1.05 2.11 12.48
CA ALA A 40 -0.44 1.21 11.50
C ALA A 40 -0.47 -0.25 11.97
N ARG A 41 -0.18 -0.50 13.25
CA ARG A 41 -0.26 -1.84 13.86
C ARG A 41 -1.69 -2.38 13.88
N ILE A 42 -2.67 -1.59 14.33
CA ILE A 42 -4.08 -1.98 14.34
C ILE A 42 -4.57 -2.30 12.92
N PHE A 43 -4.14 -1.49 11.94
CA PHE A 43 -4.45 -1.73 10.55
C PHE A 43 -3.85 -3.05 10.05
N ALA A 44 -2.57 -3.31 10.34
CA ALA A 44 -1.91 -4.56 10.00
C ALA A 44 -2.58 -5.80 10.65
N GLU A 45 -2.99 -5.69 11.91
CA GLU A 45 -3.74 -6.74 12.60
C GLU A 45 -5.09 -7.01 11.93
N THR A 46 -5.82 -5.94 11.57
CA THR A 46 -7.12 -6.05 10.87
C THR A 46 -6.97 -6.66 9.48
N LEU A 47 -5.84 -6.39 8.82
CA LEU A 47 -5.50 -6.95 7.51
C LEU A 47 -5.01 -8.40 7.59
N GLY A 48 -4.83 -8.97 8.79
CA GLY A 48 -4.38 -10.35 8.99
C GLY A 48 -2.86 -10.55 8.94
N ILE A 49 -2.08 -9.49 8.80
CA ILE A 49 -0.60 -9.52 8.69
C ILE A 49 0.10 -9.07 9.99
N GLY A 50 -0.64 -8.98 11.10
CA GLY A 50 -0.14 -8.38 12.34
C GLY A 50 1.09 -9.07 12.93
N LYS A 51 1.20 -10.39 12.81
CA LYS A 51 2.34 -11.15 13.35
C LYS A 51 3.61 -10.84 12.57
N GLU A 52 3.55 -10.93 11.25
CA GLU A 52 4.63 -10.65 10.32
C GLU A 52 5.06 -9.18 10.46
N TYR A 53 4.09 -8.26 10.43
CA TYR A 53 4.30 -6.83 10.64
C TYR A 53 5.05 -6.51 11.94
N ASN A 54 4.54 -7.01 13.09
CA ASN A 54 5.14 -6.75 14.40
C ASN A 54 6.54 -7.34 14.53
N SER A 55 6.84 -8.44 13.83
CA SER A 55 8.19 -9.04 13.83
C SER A 55 9.24 -8.22 13.07
N ARG A 56 8.80 -7.32 12.19
CA ARG A 56 9.67 -6.48 11.33
C ARG A 56 9.73 -5.04 11.81
N LEU A 57 8.76 -4.58 12.58
CA LEU A 57 8.77 -3.26 13.19
C LEU A 57 10.00 -3.10 14.10
N GLY A 58 10.87 -2.13 13.79
CA GLY A 58 12.05 -1.80 14.59
C GLY A 58 13.29 -2.69 14.38
N SER A 59 13.23 -3.74 13.54
CA SER A 59 14.38 -4.63 13.26
C SER A 59 14.91 -4.44 11.84
N ARG A 60 15.88 -3.54 11.66
CA ARG A 60 16.49 -3.28 10.35
C ARG A 60 17.20 -4.50 9.76
N ASN A 61 17.82 -5.34 10.59
CA ASN A 61 18.53 -6.53 10.10
C ASN A 61 17.57 -7.61 9.59
N ALA A 62 16.35 -7.69 10.15
CA ALA A 62 15.32 -8.62 9.66
C ALA A 62 14.61 -8.10 8.39
N LEU A 63 14.88 -6.87 7.97
CA LEU A 63 14.23 -6.26 6.81
C LEU A 63 14.87 -6.73 5.49
N GLY A 64 16.19 -6.92 5.43
CA GLY A 64 16.89 -7.29 4.20
C GLY A 64 16.40 -8.61 3.58
N GLU A 65 16.52 -9.73 4.32
CA GLU A 65 16.03 -11.04 3.87
C GLU A 65 14.54 -11.04 3.54
N PHE A 66 13.77 -10.20 4.23
CA PHE A 66 12.33 -10.07 4.02
C PHE A 66 12.01 -9.30 2.73
N LEU A 67 12.80 -8.27 2.39
CA LEU A 67 12.66 -7.53 1.14
C LEU A 67 12.93 -8.41 -0.07
N ASP A 68 13.86 -9.37 0.02
CA ASP A 68 14.07 -10.36 -1.03
C ASP A 68 12.82 -11.23 -1.25
N SER A 69 12.19 -11.71 -0.18
CA SER A 69 10.94 -12.47 -0.27
C SER A 69 9.81 -11.65 -0.86
N PHE A 70 9.63 -10.42 -0.39
CA PHE A 70 8.65 -9.47 -0.92
C PHE A 70 8.87 -9.23 -2.42
N ARG A 71 10.11 -8.95 -2.83
CA ARG A 71 10.47 -8.73 -4.23
C ARG A 71 10.14 -9.96 -5.08
N ASN A 72 10.57 -11.15 -4.66
CA ASN A 72 10.33 -12.38 -5.41
C ASN A 72 8.84 -12.65 -5.59
N ASN A 73 8.03 -12.47 -4.54
CA ASN A 73 6.59 -12.71 -4.61
C ASN A 73 5.88 -11.68 -5.49
N LEU A 74 6.29 -10.41 -5.41
CA LEU A 74 5.76 -9.37 -6.28
C LEU A 74 6.15 -9.58 -7.76
N GLU A 75 7.41 -9.95 -8.04
CA GLU A 75 7.85 -10.32 -9.39
C GLU A 75 7.05 -11.50 -9.93
N LEU A 76 6.85 -12.54 -9.13
CA LEU A 76 6.05 -13.70 -9.51
C LEU A 76 4.59 -13.34 -9.77
N LEU A 77 3.97 -12.50 -8.93
CA LEU A 77 2.61 -12.02 -9.11
C LEU A 77 2.47 -11.29 -10.44
N ILE A 78 3.37 -10.36 -10.73
CA ILE A 78 3.37 -9.59 -11.99
C ILE A 78 3.55 -10.53 -13.17
N GLN A 79 4.57 -11.39 -13.15
CA GLN A 79 4.88 -12.29 -14.27
C GLN A 79 3.74 -13.26 -14.57
N LYS A 80 3.11 -13.83 -13.53
CA LYS A 80 1.99 -14.76 -13.66
C LYS A 80 0.67 -14.10 -14.04
N THR A 81 0.56 -12.78 -13.91
CA THR A 81 -0.64 -12.07 -14.35
C THR A 81 -0.70 -12.09 -15.87
N TRP A 82 -1.76 -12.70 -16.39
CA TRP A 82 -2.03 -12.73 -17.81
C TRP A 82 -2.52 -11.35 -18.25
N VAL A 83 -1.94 -10.84 -19.33
CA VAL A 83 -2.33 -9.56 -19.94
C VAL A 83 -2.43 -9.70 -21.45
N GLU A 84 -3.13 -8.76 -22.06
CA GLU A 84 -3.12 -8.63 -23.51
C GLU A 84 -1.75 -8.14 -23.99
N LYS A 85 -1.39 -8.46 -25.23
CA LYS A 85 -0.08 -8.07 -25.80
C LYS A 85 0.19 -6.56 -25.74
N ALA A 86 -0.85 -5.74 -25.78
CA ALA A 86 -0.74 -4.28 -25.67
C ALA A 86 -0.33 -3.80 -24.27
N GLU A 87 -0.45 -4.66 -23.26
CA GLU A 87 -0.17 -4.38 -21.85
C GLU A 87 1.11 -5.07 -21.35
N GLU A 88 1.79 -5.87 -22.18
CA GLU A 88 3.04 -6.55 -21.78
C GLU A 88 4.15 -5.55 -21.45
N GLN A 89 4.24 -4.44 -22.19
CA GLN A 89 5.19 -3.36 -21.87
C GLN A 89 4.97 -2.80 -20.46
N ARG A 90 3.71 -2.70 -20.01
CA ARG A 90 3.39 -2.22 -18.67
C ARG A 90 3.89 -3.17 -17.58
N LYS A 91 3.89 -4.48 -17.84
CA LYS A 91 4.49 -5.47 -16.92
C LYS A 91 5.99 -5.28 -16.83
N GLU A 92 6.66 -5.13 -17.96
CA GLU A 92 8.11 -4.90 -18.01
C GLU A 92 8.47 -3.60 -17.26
N ASP A 93 7.77 -2.50 -17.56
CA ASP A 93 7.98 -1.22 -16.89
C ASP A 93 7.74 -1.32 -15.36
N LEU A 94 6.77 -2.13 -14.93
CA LEU A 94 6.49 -2.35 -13.51
C LEU A 94 7.60 -3.18 -12.83
N LEU A 95 8.12 -4.21 -13.50
CA LEU A 95 9.22 -5.03 -13.01
C LEU A 95 10.52 -4.22 -12.88
N ASP A 96 10.80 -3.33 -13.84
CA ASP A 96 12.00 -2.49 -13.86
C ASP A 96 12.06 -1.49 -12.70
N ARG A 97 10.92 -1.17 -12.08
CA ARG A 97 10.81 -0.25 -10.94
C ARG A 97 11.09 -0.91 -9.59
N LEU A 98 10.96 -2.24 -9.50
CA LEU A 98 11.12 -2.95 -8.23
C LEU A 98 12.52 -2.82 -7.62
N PRO A 99 13.63 -2.93 -8.38
CA PRO A 99 14.97 -2.75 -7.83
C PRO A 99 15.17 -1.39 -7.15
N ASP A 100 14.66 -0.31 -7.74
CA ASP A 100 14.77 1.04 -7.19
C ASP A 100 13.93 1.21 -5.92
N LEU A 101 12.74 0.60 -5.86
CA LEU A 101 11.93 0.56 -4.63
C LEU A 101 12.70 -0.11 -3.49
N ILE A 102 13.24 -1.31 -3.73
CA ILE A 102 13.98 -2.09 -2.72
C ILE A 102 15.21 -1.30 -2.24
N ALA A 103 16.01 -0.78 -3.17
CA ALA A 103 17.19 0.01 -2.84
C ALA A 103 16.84 1.26 -1.99
N GLY A 104 15.73 1.93 -2.32
CA GLY A 104 15.24 3.08 -1.55
C GLY A 104 14.86 2.70 -0.11
N ILE A 105 14.27 1.53 0.10
CA ILE A 105 13.94 1.03 1.45
C ILE A 105 15.22 0.69 2.23
N GLU A 106 16.17 -0.02 1.61
CA GLU A 106 17.44 -0.40 2.25
C GLU A 106 18.28 0.81 2.67
N GLN A 107 18.30 1.86 1.84
CA GLN A 107 19.00 3.12 2.10
C GLN A 107 18.27 4.01 3.11
N GLY A 108 17.06 3.63 3.52
CA GLY A 108 16.24 4.41 4.45
C GLY A 108 15.63 5.67 3.83
N GLU A 109 15.46 5.70 2.51
CA GLU A 109 14.77 6.74 1.73
C GLU A 109 13.24 6.53 1.76
N TYR A 110 12.67 6.26 2.94
CA TYR A 110 11.30 5.78 3.08
C TYR A 110 10.23 6.70 2.51
N GLN A 111 10.46 8.02 2.49
CA GLN A 111 9.52 8.95 1.86
C GLN A 111 9.42 8.72 0.35
N ARG A 112 10.56 8.57 -0.32
CA ARG A 112 10.64 8.29 -1.76
C ARG A 112 10.09 6.90 -2.05
N ALA A 113 10.50 5.90 -1.25
CA ALA A 113 10.00 4.54 -1.38
C ALA A 113 8.47 4.46 -1.21
N LEU A 114 7.87 5.21 -0.28
CA LEU A 114 6.41 5.23 -0.09
C LEU A 114 5.68 5.79 -1.32
N GLN A 115 6.23 6.84 -1.95
CA GLN A 115 5.66 7.41 -3.17
C GLN A 115 5.77 6.44 -4.35
N GLU A 116 6.94 5.82 -4.51
CA GLU A 116 7.19 4.83 -5.55
C GLU A 116 6.27 3.62 -5.38
N PHE A 117 6.15 3.13 -4.14
CA PHE A 117 5.28 2.00 -3.81
C PHE A 117 3.81 2.29 -4.08
N GLY A 118 3.31 3.49 -3.74
CA GLY A 118 1.95 3.90 -4.09
C GLY A 118 1.69 3.83 -5.60
N SER A 119 2.64 4.29 -6.41
CA SER A 119 2.54 4.21 -7.88
C SER A 119 2.66 2.77 -8.41
N ILE A 120 3.49 1.92 -7.79
CA ILE A 120 3.53 0.48 -8.08
C ILE A 120 2.18 -0.18 -7.79
N LEU A 121 1.53 0.17 -6.67
CA LEU A 121 0.21 -0.36 -6.33
C LEU A 121 -0.88 0.07 -7.31
N GLU A 122 -0.84 1.31 -7.81
CA GLU A 122 -1.77 1.77 -8.86
C GLU A 122 -1.62 0.94 -10.14
N GLU A 123 -0.39 0.72 -10.60
CA GLU A 123 -0.13 -0.12 -11.78
C GLU A 123 -0.47 -1.60 -11.54
N LEU A 124 -0.17 -2.13 -10.36
CA LEU A 124 -0.50 -3.50 -9.99
C LEU A 124 -2.03 -3.70 -9.92
N ALA A 125 -2.78 -2.72 -9.41
CA ALA A 125 -4.24 -2.77 -9.42
C ALA A 125 -4.78 -2.81 -10.85
N TYR A 126 -4.23 -1.99 -11.75
CA TYR A 126 -4.60 -2.06 -13.17
C TYR A 126 -4.22 -3.40 -13.80
N LEU A 127 -3.07 -3.97 -13.45
CA LEU A 127 -2.66 -5.28 -13.97
C LEU A 127 -3.63 -6.40 -13.57
N LEU A 128 -4.10 -6.38 -12.32
CA LEU A 128 -4.96 -7.42 -11.76
C LEU A 128 -6.45 -7.25 -12.09
N PHE A 129 -6.91 -6.01 -12.27
CA PHE A 129 -8.34 -5.70 -12.42
C PHE A 129 -8.69 -4.95 -13.72
N GLY A 130 -7.69 -4.64 -14.55
CA GLY A 130 -7.85 -3.86 -15.77
C GLY A 130 -8.48 -2.49 -15.51
N ALA A 131 -9.30 -2.03 -16.45
CA ALA A 131 -10.00 -0.75 -16.34
C ALA A 131 -10.93 -0.62 -15.11
N GLN A 132 -11.27 -1.72 -14.42
CA GLN A 132 -12.05 -1.67 -13.18
C GLN A 132 -11.27 -0.96 -12.06
N SER A 133 -9.93 -1.00 -12.05
CA SER A 133 -9.10 -0.33 -11.04
C SER A 133 -9.23 1.19 -11.03
N HIS A 134 -9.64 1.78 -12.16
CA HIS A 134 -9.77 3.21 -12.33
C HIS A 134 -11.19 3.75 -12.11
N LYS A 135 -12.15 2.88 -11.80
CA LYS A 135 -13.52 3.30 -11.51
C LYS A 135 -13.66 3.80 -10.08
N GLU A 136 -14.59 4.70 -9.85
CA GLU A 136 -14.88 5.26 -8.52
C GLU A 136 -15.34 4.20 -7.51
N ASP A 137 -15.92 3.10 -8.00
CA ASP A 137 -16.39 1.97 -7.21
C ASP A 137 -15.35 0.87 -7.00
N PHE A 138 -14.09 1.06 -7.42
CA PHE A 138 -13.06 0.01 -7.36
C PHE A 138 -12.87 -0.56 -5.95
N THR A 139 -12.82 0.29 -4.92
CA THR A 139 -12.70 -0.16 -3.53
C THR A 139 -13.90 -1.00 -3.10
N GLU A 140 -15.12 -0.57 -3.45
CA GLU A 140 -16.32 -1.36 -3.14
C GLU A 140 -16.32 -2.70 -3.89
N TYR A 141 -15.87 -2.69 -5.14
CA TYR A 141 -15.68 -3.88 -5.95
C TYR A 141 -14.71 -4.88 -5.30
N THR A 142 -13.56 -4.43 -4.79
CA THR A 142 -12.58 -5.33 -4.14
C THR A 142 -13.09 -5.87 -2.81
N PHE A 143 -13.81 -5.08 -2.01
CA PHE A 143 -14.48 -5.56 -0.78
C PHE A 143 -15.53 -6.65 -1.05
N ARG A 144 -16.19 -6.63 -2.21
CA ARG A 144 -17.15 -7.68 -2.60
C ARG A 144 -16.49 -9.00 -2.97
N ILE A 145 -15.20 -8.99 -3.33
CA ILE A 145 -14.42 -10.19 -3.64
C ILE A 145 -13.92 -10.79 -2.34
N ASP A 146 -13.15 -10.00 -1.58
CA ASP A 146 -12.53 -10.39 -0.33
C ASP A 146 -12.29 -9.13 0.52
N SER A 147 -12.62 -9.19 1.81
CA SER A 147 -12.57 -7.99 2.64
C SER A 147 -11.15 -7.54 2.98
N GLN A 148 -10.18 -8.46 3.06
CA GLN A 148 -8.78 -8.12 3.27
C GLN A 148 -8.18 -7.49 2.01
N MET A 149 -8.47 -8.04 0.83
CA MET A 149 -8.12 -7.40 -0.45
C MET A 149 -8.76 -6.01 -0.57
N GLY A 150 -10.04 -5.88 -0.23
CA GLY A 150 -10.74 -4.60 -0.20
C GLY A 150 -10.03 -3.55 0.64
N LEU A 151 -9.64 -3.93 1.86
CA LEU A 151 -8.94 -3.07 2.80
C LEU A 151 -7.52 -2.71 2.31
N PHE A 152 -6.80 -3.67 1.70
CA PHE A 152 -5.48 -3.44 1.12
C PHE A 152 -5.52 -2.45 -0.05
N TRP A 153 -6.46 -2.63 -0.99
CA TRP A 153 -6.58 -1.74 -2.15
C TRP A 153 -7.07 -0.35 -1.76
N TRP A 154 -7.90 -0.24 -0.72
CA TRP A 154 -8.20 1.05 -0.10
C TRP A 154 -6.91 1.71 0.41
N TYR A 155 -6.09 1.01 1.19
CA TYR A 155 -4.79 1.52 1.67
C TYR A 155 -3.90 2.00 0.52
N GLY A 156 -3.77 1.20 -0.55
CA GLY A 156 -2.98 1.55 -1.73
C GLY A 156 -3.46 2.86 -2.38
N SER A 157 -4.77 3.01 -2.54
CA SER A 157 -5.37 4.25 -3.08
C SER A 157 -5.07 5.49 -2.24
N ARG A 158 -4.89 5.33 -0.92
CA ARG A 158 -4.53 6.44 -0.02
C ARG A 158 -3.07 6.83 -0.16
N LEU A 159 -2.15 5.90 -0.42
CA LEU A 159 -0.73 6.21 -0.59
C LEU A 159 -0.47 7.21 -1.73
N GLY A 160 -1.23 7.10 -2.83
CA GLY A 160 -1.13 8.01 -3.97
C GLY A 160 -1.71 9.40 -3.72
N SER A 161 -2.51 9.58 -2.66
CA SER A 161 -3.26 10.82 -2.41
C SER A 161 -2.37 12.02 -2.05
N PRO A 162 -2.73 13.25 -2.46
CA PRO A 162 -1.99 14.47 -2.10
C PRO A 162 -1.78 14.63 -0.60
N GLU A 163 -2.77 14.22 0.20
CA GLU A 163 -2.74 14.35 1.64
C GLU A 163 -1.71 13.43 2.29
N VAL A 164 -1.62 12.17 1.83
CA VAL A 164 -0.58 11.25 2.30
C VAL A 164 0.80 11.68 1.84
N ARG A 165 0.94 12.23 0.61
CA ARG A 165 2.23 12.80 0.15
C ARG A 165 2.66 13.98 1.00
N GLN A 166 1.74 14.87 1.36
CA GLN A 166 2.01 16.00 2.23
C GLN A 166 2.40 15.54 3.65
N TRP A 167 1.67 14.57 4.20
CA TRP A 167 1.99 13.96 5.49
C TRP A 167 3.37 13.28 5.47
N ALA A 168 3.70 12.56 4.40
CA ALA A 168 4.97 11.85 4.28
C ALA A 168 6.17 12.80 4.30
N GLY A 169 6.04 14.02 3.77
CA GLY A 169 7.09 15.04 3.80
C GLY A 169 7.42 15.61 5.17
N ARG A 170 6.57 15.37 6.18
CA ARG A 170 6.78 15.80 7.58
C ARG A 170 6.89 14.65 8.57
N ALA A 171 6.67 13.41 8.13
CA ALA A 171 6.68 12.24 8.98
C ALA A 171 8.13 11.80 9.31
N GLY A 172 8.32 11.26 10.51
CA GLY A 172 9.59 10.65 10.89
C GLY A 172 9.84 9.34 10.12
N LYS A 173 11.12 8.98 9.95
CA LYS A 173 11.53 7.78 9.20
C LYS A 173 10.88 6.49 9.72
N ASP A 174 10.81 6.30 11.03
CA ASP A 174 10.24 5.08 11.62
C ASP A 174 8.75 4.92 11.32
N LEU A 175 8.03 6.03 11.21
CA LEU A 175 6.61 6.04 10.90
C LEU A 175 6.35 5.82 9.40
N LEU A 176 7.20 6.37 8.53
CA LEU A 176 7.17 6.08 7.10
C LEU A 176 7.42 4.58 6.84
N LEU A 177 8.42 4.01 7.51
CA LEU A 177 8.68 2.58 7.45
C LEU A 177 7.50 1.76 7.99
N ALA A 178 6.91 2.17 9.12
CA ALA A 178 5.74 1.51 9.69
C ALA A 178 4.54 1.50 8.73
N VAL A 179 4.33 2.55 7.94
CA VAL A 179 3.26 2.58 6.92
C VAL A 179 3.65 1.75 5.69
N LEU A 180 4.90 1.80 5.22
CA LEU A 180 5.40 0.97 4.12
C LEU A 180 5.26 -0.52 4.41
N LEU A 181 5.61 -0.94 5.63
CA LEU A 181 5.59 -2.34 6.05
C LEU A 181 4.20 -2.98 5.93
N ILE A 182 3.12 -2.20 6.01
CA ILE A 182 1.76 -2.73 5.80
C ILE A 182 1.66 -3.40 4.44
N GLY A 183 2.04 -2.69 3.37
CA GLY A 183 1.91 -3.26 2.03
C GLY A 183 3.01 -4.24 1.68
N ILE A 184 4.23 -4.06 2.21
CA ILE A 184 5.33 -5.03 2.02
C ILE A 184 4.92 -6.37 2.64
N CYS A 185 4.39 -6.38 3.87
CA CYS A 185 3.94 -7.60 4.51
C CYS A 185 2.77 -8.26 3.79
N PHE A 186 1.78 -7.47 3.37
CA PHE A 186 0.63 -8.01 2.65
C PHE A 186 1.03 -8.69 1.32
N LEU A 187 1.90 -8.06 0.54
CA LEU A 187 2.35 -8.62 -0.74
C LEU A 187 3.42 -9.71 -0.60
N ALA A 188 4.12 -9.76 0.52
CA ALA A 188 5.05 -10.86 0.81
C ALA A 188 4.32 -12.19 1.08
N ASP A 189 3.05 -12.16 1.46
CA ASP A 189 2.24 -13.35 1.76
C ASP A 189 1.16 -13.66 0.69
N PHE A 190 1.16 -12.91 -0.42
CA PHE A 190 0.21 -13.02 -1.53
C PHE A 190 0.55 -14.15 -2.51
#